data_AF-A0A258LZ13-F1
#
_entry.id   AF-A0A258LZ13-F1
#
_cell.length_a   1.000
_cell.length_b   1.000
_cell.length_c   1.000
_cell.angle_alpha   90.00
_cell.angle_beta   90.00
_cell.angle_gamma   90.00
#
_symmetry.space_group_name_H-M   'P 1'
#
loop_
_entity.id
_entity.type
_entity.pdbx_description
1 polymer ?
#
loop_
_entity_poly.entity_id
_entity_poly.type
_entity_poly.pdbx_seq_one_letter_code
_entity_poly.pdbx_strand_id
1 'polypeptide(L)'
;MIDPIPASPDGALEPDVRERLEAAAFRRLVAHLRGRTDVQNIDLMTLAGFCRNCLSNWYLEAAQADGIPLSKEESRVAVYGMSYDEWKARHQTEASPEQKAAFEATGKPEH
;
A
#
# COMPACT_ATOMS: atom_id res chain seq x y z
N MET A 1 10.00 -14.03 -5.25
CA MET A 1 8.84 -14.26 -6.15
C MET A 1 7.63 -14.32 -5.24
N ILE A 2 6.69 -13.39 -5.36
CA ILE A 2 5.41 -13.49 -4.67
C ILE A 2 4.70 -14.68 -5.29
N ASP A 3 4.30 -15.65 -4.47
CA ASP A 3 3.52 -16.79 -4.97
C ASP A 3 2.24 -16.25 -5.61
N PRO A 4 1.88 -16.70 -6.83
CA PRO A 4 0.64 -16.27 -7.46
C PRO A 4 -0.51 -16.62 -6.52
N ILE A 5 -1.48 -15.69 -6.38
CA ILE A 5 -2.71 -15.93 -5.63
C ILE A 5 -3.25 -17.28 -6.11
N PRO A 6 -3.51 -18.24 -5.19
CA PRO A 6 -3.90 -19.57 -5.58
C PRO A 6 -5.11 -19.49 -6.51
N ALA A 7 -5.01 -20.16 -7.65
CA ALA A 7 -6.14 -20.27 -8.57
C ALA A 7 -7.34 -20.80 -7.78
N SER A 8 -8.53 -20.24 -8.05
CA SER A 8 -9.77 -20.69 -7.41
C SER A 8 -9.84 -22.23 -7.43
N PRO A 9 -10.27 -22.86 -6.32
CA PRO A 9 -10.14 -24.31 -6.10
C PRO A 9 -10.77 -25.17 -7.21
N ASP A 10 -11.68 -24.62 -7.99
CA ASP A 10 -12.43 -25.32 -9.03
C ASP A 10 -12.10 -24.85 -10.47
N GLY A 11 -11.04 -24.06 -10.69
CA GLY A 11 -10.59 -23.64 -12.03
C GLY A 11 -11.39 -22.51 -12.70
N ALA A 12 -12.09 -21.66 -11.95
CA ALA A 12 -13.24 -20.89 -12.47
C ALA A 12 -13.05 -19.39 -12.79
N LEU A 13 -11.83 -18.85 -12.91
CA LEU A 13 -11.65 -17.45 -13.34
C LEU A 13 -10.66 -17.34 -14.49
N GLU A 14 -11.14 -16.86 -15.64
CA GLU A 14 -10.30 -16.42 -16.75
C GLU A 14 -9.26 -15.40 -16.25
N PRO A 15 -8.02 -15.40 -16.78
CA PRO A 15 -6.94 -14.53 -16.29
C PRO A 15 -7.33 -13.05 -16.22
N ASP A 16 -8.02 -12.55 -17.24
CA ASP A 16 -8.50 -11.16 -17.32
C ASP A 16 -9.55 -10.83 -16.25
N VAL A 17 -10.44 -11.78 -15.94
CA VAL A 17 -11.45 -11.63 -14.88
C VAL A 17 -10.77 -11.56 -13.52
N ARG A 18 -9.78 -12.42 -13.26
CA ARG A 18 -8.99 -12.40 -12.01
C ARG A 18 -8.28 -11.07 -11.82
N GLU A 19 -7.53 -10.59 -12.82
CA GLU A 19 -6.84 -9.30 -12.76
C GLU A 19 -7.80 -8.14 -12.47
N ARG A 20 -8.97 -8.13 -13.12
CA ARG A 20 -10.01 -7.12 -12.88
C ARG A 20 -10.52 -7.12 -11.44
N LEU A 21 -10.70 -8.31 -10.84
CA LEU A 21 -11.16 -8.47 -9.46
C LEU A 21 -10.09 -8.04 -8.46
N GLU A 22 -8.83 -8.43 -8.68
CA GLU A 22 -7.68 -8.02 -7.87
C GLU A 22 -7.51 -6.49 -7.91
N ALA A 23 -7.56 -5.89 -9.10
CA ALA A 23 -7.49 -4.45 -9.25
C ALA A 23 -8.68 -3.74 -8.56
N ALA A 24 -9.88 -4.32 -8.59
CA ALA A 24 -11.05 -3.78 -7.89
C ALA A 24 -10.89 -3.85 -6.37
N ALA A 25 -10.39 -4.96 -5.83
CA ALA A 25 -10.11 -5.13 -4.42
C ALA A 25 -9.01 -4.15 -3.95
N PHE A 26 -7.93 -4.00 -4.73
CA PHE A 26 -6.87 -3.04 -4.44
C PHE A 26 -7.40 -1.60 -4.41
N ARG A 27 -8.18 -1.18 -5.42
CA ARG A 27 -8.83 0.14 -5.43
C ARG A 27 -9.72 0.35 -4.21
N ARG A 28 -10.43 -0.68 -3.75
CA ARG A 28 -11.26 -0.62 -2.53
C ARG A 28 -10.42 -0.47 -1.27
N LEU A 29 -9.31 -1.21 -1.15
CA LEU A 29 -8.37 -1.06 -0.03
C LEU A 29 -7.80 0.36 0.02
N VAL A 30 -7.32 0.86 -1.11
CA VAL A 30 -6.78 2.23 -1.23
C VAL A 30 -7.83 3.26 -0.82
N ALA A 31 -9.07 3.14 -1.31
CA ALA A 31 -10.17 4.02 -0.91
C ALA A 31 -10.48 3.94 0.59
N HIS A 32 -10.47 2.73 1.17
CA HIS A 32 -10.67 2.53 2.60
C HIS A 32 -9.57 3.22 3.43
N LEU A 33 -8.30 3.05 3.05
CA LEU A 33 -7.17 3.67 3.74
C LEU A 33 -7.13 5.19 3.61
N ARG A 34 -7.68 5.76 2.52
CA ARG A 34 -7.88 7.22 2.38
C ARG A 34 -8.96 7.74 3.31
N GLY A 35 -10.05 6.98 3.47
CA GLY A 35 -11.12 7.35 4.41
C GLY A 35 -10.72 7.20 5.89
N ARG A 36 -9.75 6.32 6.19
CA ARG A 36 -9.20 6.10 7.53
C ARG A 36 -7.97 6.97 7.80
N THR A 37 -8.14 8.30 7.77
CA THR A 37 -7.06 9.27 8.05
C THR A 37 -6.55 9.19 9.49
N ASP A 38 -7.34 8.63 10.40
CA ASP A 38 -6.98 8.33 11.78
C ASP A 38 -5.88 7.25 11.89
N VAL A 39 -5.78 6.35 10.91
CA VAL A 39 -4.80 5.27 10.91
C VAL A 39 -3.47 5.79 10.39
N GLN A 40 -2.49 5.99 11.26
CA GLN A 40 -1.17 6.45 10.86
C GLN A 40 -0.35 5.32 10.23
N ASN A 41 0.58 5.68 9.34
CA ASN A 41 1.45 4.69 8.71
C ASN A 41 2.32 3.95 9.73
N ILE A 42 2.73 4.61 10.82
CA ILE A 42 3.54 3.96 11.87
C ILE A 42 2.78 2.82 12.55
N ASP A 43 1.48 3.00 12.83
CA ASP A 43 0.65 1.97 13.44
C ASP A 43 0.46 0.77 12.50
N LEU A 44 0.25 1.03 11.19
CA LEU A 44 0.18 -0.02 10.18
C LEU A 44 1.50 -0.79 10.06
N MET A 45 2.63 -0.07 10.09
CA MET A 45 3.95 -0.70 10.07
C MET A 45 4.17 -1.58 11.30
N THR A 46 3.84 -1.09 12.49
CA THR A 46 4.01 -1.85 13.74
C THR A 46 3.09 -3.08 13.80
N LEU A 47 1.84 -2.96 13.32
CA LEU A 47 0.87 -4.06 13.43
C LEU A 47 1.00 -5.09 12.31
N ALA A 48 1.15 -4.63 11.07
CA ALA A 48 0.98 -5.44 9.86
C ALA A 48 2.23 -5.52 8.99
N GLY A 49 3.30 -4.80 9.36
CA GLY A 49 4.55 -4.78 8.60
C GLY A 49 4.49 -4.01 7.28
N PHE A 50 3.36 -3.42 6.88
CA PHE A 50 3.26 -2.59 5.68
C PHE A 50 2.42 -1.34 5.94
N CYS A 51 2.55 -0.32 5.10
CA CYS A 51 1.72 0.88 5.16
C CYS A 51 1.41 1.44 3.76
N ARG A 52 0.78 2.62 3.69
CA ARG A 52 0.47 3.31 2.41
C ARG A 52 1.72 3.56 1.56
N ASN A 53 2.87 3.81 2.18
CA ASN A 53 4.13 3.97 1.46
C ASN A 53 4.60 2.66 0.82
N CYS A 54 4.43 1.52 1.49
CA CYS A 54 4.73 0.20 0.91
C CYS A 54 3.84 -0.06 -0.31
N LEU A 55 2.54 0.21 -0.21
CA LEU A 55 1.62 0.11 -1.37
C LEU A 55 2.06 1.00 -2.54
N SER A 56 2.58 2.20 -2.26
CA SER A 56 3.08 3.12 -3.30
C SER A 56 4.36 2.61 -3.95
N ASN A 57 5.23 1.94 -3.20
CA ASN A 57 6.44 1.31 -3.72
C ASN A 57 6.10 0.08 -4.56
N TRP A 58 5.22 -0.82 -4.09
CA TRP A 58 4.79 -1.99 -4.85
C TRP A 58 4.12 -1.60 -6.18
N TYR A 59 3.33 -0.52 -6.18
CA TYR A 59 2.74 0.02 -7.41
C TYR A 59 3.82 0.52 -8.39
N LEU A 60 4.86 1.19 -7.87
CA LEU A 60 5.99 1.64 -8.68
C LEU A 60 6.82 0.47 -9.22
N GLU A 61 7.11 -0.53 -8.40
CA GLU A 61 7.85 -1.73 -8.78
C GLU A 61 7.10 -2.52 -9.86
N ALA A 62 5.77 -2.64 -9.76
CA ALA A 62 4.95 -3.25 -10.80
C ALA A 62 5.05 -2.48 -12.14
N ALA A 63 4.96 -1.14 -12.12
CA ALA A 63 5.15 -0.34 -13.32
C ALA A 63 6.56 -0.52 -13.92
N GLN A 64 7.60 -0.55 -13.07
CA GLN A 64 8.97 -0.78 -13.51
C GLN A 64 9.19 -2.16 -14.13
N ALA A 65 8.58 -3.21 -13.56
CA ALA A 65 8.63 -4.56 -14.10
C ALA A 65 8.01 -4.64 -15.51
N ASP A 66 6.97 -3.84 -15.76
CA ASP A 66 6.31 -3.73 -17.07
C ASP A 66 6.96 -2.70 -18.01
N GLY A 67 8.08 -2.10 -17.60
CA GLY A 67 8.78 -1.08 -18.40
C GLY A 67 8.02 0.25 -18.55
N ILE A 68 7.03 0.49 -17.69
CA ILE A 68 6.21 1.70 -17.69
C ILE A 68 6.93 2.78 -16.85
N PRO A 69 7.23 3.95 -17.43
CA PRO A 69 7.83 5.05 -16.67
C PRO A 69 6.80 5.61 -15.69
N LEU A 70 7.11 5.49 -14.40
CA LEU A 70 6.32 6.06 -13.31
C LEU A 70 7.28 6.63 -12.26
N SER A 71 7.02 7.83 -11.78
CA SER A 71 7.78 8.43 -10.68
C SER A 71 7.25 7.99 -9.32
N LYS A 72 8.10 8.10 -8.30
CA LYS A 72 7.73 7.87 -6.90
C LYS A 72 6.62 8.81 -6.42
N GLU A 73 6.53 10.01 -6.98
CA GLU A 73 5.47 10.95 -6.64
C GLU A 73 4.13 10.50 -7.23
N GLU A 74 4.11 10.11 -8.51
CA GLU A 74 2.92 9.58 -9.17
C GLU A 74 2.39 8.31 -8.49
N SER A 75 3.29 7.41 -8.07
CA SER A 75 2.87 6.20 -7.33
C SER A 75 2.26 6.53 -5.97
N ARG A 76 2.77 7.56 -5.28
CA ARG A 76 2.15 8.07 -4.05
C ARG A 76 0.81 8.72 -4.33
N VAL A 77 0.66 9.52 -5.38
CA VAL A 77 -0.64 10.09 -5.77
C VAL A 77 -1.65 8.97 -6.05
N ALA A 78 -1.24 7.89 -6.70
CA ALA A 78 -2.09 6.71 -6.95
C ALA A 78 -2.61 6.05 -5.66
N VAL A 79 -1.87 6.11 -4.54
CA VAL A 79 -2.29 5.54 -3.25
C VAL A 79 -2.96 6.57 -2.33
N TYR A 80 -2.41 7.76 -2.19
CA TYR A 80 -2.92 8.80 -1.30
C TYR A 80 -4.09 9.60 -1.88
N GLY A 81 -4.24 9.64 -3.21
CA GLY A 81 -5.27 10.42 -3.91
C GLY A 81 -4.99 11.92 -4.00
N MET A 82 -3.85 12.36 -3.46
CA MET A 82 -3.31 13.72 -3.51
C MET A 82 -1.78 13.63 -3.37
N SER A 83 -1.07 14.77 -3.44
CA SER A 83 0.37 14.77 -3.20
C SER A 83 0.68 14.31 -1.78
N TYR A 84 1.83 13.67 -1.58
CA TYR A 84 2.22 13.22 -0.25
C TYR A 84 2.34 14.38 0.72
N ASP A 85 2.86 15.52 0.28
CA ASP A 85 3.01 16.70 1.12
C ASP A 85 1.65 17.29 1.53
N GLU A 86 0.66 17.29 0.64
CA GLU A 86 -0.71 17.68 0.97
C GLU A 86 -1.34 16.73 1.99
N TRP A 87 -1.15 15.42 1.82
CA TRP A 87 -1.65 14.43 2.79
C TRP A 87 -0.99 14.60 4.16
N LYS A 88 0.34 14.80 4.20
CA LYS A 88 1.08 15.06 5.43
C LYS A 88 0.54 16.29 6.17
N ALA A 89 0.38 17.39 5.45
CA ALA A 89 -0.11 18.65 6.02
C ALA A 89 -1.52 18.53 6.60
N ARG A 90 -2.38 17.68 6.02
CA ARG A 90 -3.78 17.53 6.46
C ARG A 90 -4.01 16.45 7.50
N HIS A 91 -3.23 15.37 7.47
CA HIS A 91 -3.61 14.12 8.16
C HIS A 91 -2.48 13.45 8.94
N GLN A 92 -1.21 13.81 8.70
CA GLN A 92 -0.12 13.19 9.45
C GLN A 92 0.04 13.88 10.80
N THR A 93 -0.03 13.09 11.87
CA THR A 93 0.29 13.55 13.22
C THR A 93 1.71 13.15 13.60
N GLU A 94 2.30 13.88 14.54
CA GLU A 94 3.57 13.46 15.12
C GLU A 94 3.37 12.12 15.87
N ALA A 95 4.27 11.17 15.64
CA ALA A 95 4.23 9.89 16.34
C ALA A 95 4.62 10.08 17.81
N SER A 96 3.84 9.48 18.71
CA SER A 96 4.13 9.48 20.14
C SER A 96 5.42 8.71 20.45
N PRO A 97 6.06 8.95 21.61
CA PRO A 97 7.20 8.16 22.05
C PRO A 97 6.92 6.65 22.07
N GLU A 98 5.71 6.25 22.47
CA GLU A 98 5.28 4.86 22.53
C GLU A 98 5.17 4.25 21.12
N GLN A 99 4.61 4.99 20.16
CA GLN A 99 4.53 4.54 18.76
C GLN A 99 5.92 4.38 18.13
N LYS A 100 6.83 5.32 18.43
CA LYS A 100 8.23 5.26 17.98
C LYS A 100 8.94 4.02 18.55
N ALA A 101 8.83 3.79 19.85
CA ALA A 101 9.43 2.64 20.51
C ALA A 101 8.86 1.30 20.01
N ALA A 102 7.54 1.23 19.79
CA ALA A 102 6.89 0.03 19.26
C ALA A 102 7.35 -0.27 17.82
N PHE A 103 7.51 0.75 16.98
CA PHE A 103 8.05 0.60 15.63
C PHE A 103 9.53 0.17 15.62
N GLU A 104 10.34 0.70 16.54
CA GLU A 104 11.74 0.25 16.68
C GLU A 104 11.83 -1.23 17.08
N ALA A 105 10.90 -1.70 17.91
CA ALA A 105 10.84 -3.09 18.36
C ALA A 105 10.43 -4.09 17.26
N THR A 106 9.70 -3.67 16.22
CA THR A 106 9.28 -4.56 15.13
C THR A 106 10.38 -4.89 14.13
N GLY A 107 11.51 -4.18 14.15
CA GLY A 107 12.54 -4.26 13.12
C GLY A 107 12.09 -3.62 11.79
N LYS A 108 13.03 -3.37 10.87
CA LYS A 108 12.67 -2.82 9.55
C LYS A 108 12.00 -3.92 8.71
N PRO A 109 10.91 -3.60 7.98
CA PRO A 109 10.31 -4.54 7.03
C PRO A 109 11.33 -5.06 6.01
N GLU A 110 11.37 -6.38 5.79
CA GLU A 110 12.07 -7.02 4.67
C GLU A 110 11.15 -7.04 3.44
N HIS A 111 11.04 -5.89 2.76
CA HIS A 111 10.48 -5.80 1.42
C HIS A 111 10.98 -4.53 0.74
#